data_AF-J5PLN1-F1
#
_entry.id   AF-J5PLN1-F1
#
_cell.length_a   1.000
_cell.length_b   1.000
_cell.length_c   1.000
_cell.angle_alpha   90.00
_cell.angle_beta   90.00
_cell.angle_gamma   90.00
#
_symmetry.space_group_name_H-M   'P 1'
#
loop_
_entity.id
_entity.type
_entity.pdbx_description
1 polymer ?
#
loop_
_entity_poly.entity_id
_entity_poly.type
_entity_poly.pdbx_seq_one_letter_code
_entity_poly.pdbx_strand_id
1 'polypeptide(L)'
;MFAESLREELRSTGVTVTALLPGATNSDFHANAGMGGTKLGGQQKNDKTLVAKQGFEALMNDIDHVVGGDQETKRQVLENRTTPEPVKAARQAELTQPQ
;
A
#
# COMPACT_ATOMS: atom_id res chain seq x y z
N MET A 1 -4.86 0.42 -12.39
CA MET A 1 -5.91 0.42 -13.43
C MET A 1 -7.28 0.01 -12.91
N PHE A 2 -7.44 -0.96 -11.98
CA PHE A 2 -8.78 -1.33 -11.49
C PHE A 2 -9.57 -0.13 -10.90
N ALA A 3 -8.96 0.61 -9.97
CA ALA A 3 -9.63 1.74 -9.31
C ALA A 3 -9.86 2.92 -10.26
N GLU A 4 -8.92 3.17 -11.17
CA GLU A 4 -8.98 4.25 -12.16
C GLU A 4 -10.05 3.97 -13.22
N SER A 5 -10.24 2.71 -13.63
CA SER A 5 -11.36 2.31 -14.49
C SER A 5 -12.70 2.52 -13.79
N LEU A 6 -12.82 2.11 -12.53
CA LEU A 6 -14.04 2.34 -11.74
C LEU A 6 -14.33 3.84 -11.56
N ARG A 7 -13.29 4.65 -11.34
CA ARG A 7 -13.38 6.12 -11.27
C ARG A 7 -13.94 6.71 -12.57
N GLU A 8 -13.52 6.19 -13.72
CA GLU A 8 -14.02 6.64 -15.02
C GLU A 8 -15.50 6.28 -15.21
N GLU A 9 -15.89 5.06 -14.89
CA GLU A 9 -17.29 4.60 -14.97
C GLU A 9 -18.25 5.46 -14.13
N LEU A 10 -17.76 6.02 -13.01
CA LEU A 10 -18.54 6.81 -12.06
C LEU A 10 -18.45 8.33 -12.25
N ARG A 11 -17.71 8.82 -13.26
CA ARG A 11 -17.38 10.25 -13.44
C ARG A 11 -18.58 11.21 -13.38
N SER A 12 -19.77 10.77 -13.80
CA SER A 12 -20.99 11.59 -13.85
C SER A 12 -21.96 11.38 -12.67
N THR A 13 -21.58 10.55 -11.68
CA THR A 13 -22.49 10.12 -10.60
C THR A 13 -22.35 10.94 -9.31
N GLY A 14 -21.30 11.76 -9.20
CA GLY A 14 -20.92 12.43 -7.96
C GLY A 14 -20.19 11.54 -6.95
N VAL A 15 -19.94 10.27 -7.27
CA VAL A 15 -19.11 9.35 -6.47
C VAL A 15 -17.65 9.49 -6.88
N THR A 16 -16.75 9.73 -5.91
CA THR A 16 -15.30 9.75 -6.11
C THR A 16 -14.67 8.41 -5.73
N VAL A 17 -13.58 8.06 -6.42
CA VAL A 17 -12.80 6.84 -6.18
C VAL A 17 -11.32 7.21 -6.09
N THR A 18 -10.64 6.69 -5.08
CA THR A 18 -9.20 6.86 -4.84
C THR A 18 -8.58 5.53 -4.45
N ALA A 19 -7.46 5.15 -5.08
CA ALA A 19 -6.68 3.98 -4.68
C ALA A 19 -5.66 4.35 -3.59
N LEU A 20 -5.86 3.85 -2.37
CA LEU A 20 -4.82 3.85 -1.35
C LEU A 20 -3.88 2.66 -1.58
N LEU A 21 -2.60 2.95 -1.77
CA LEU A 21 -1.53 1.96 -2.01
C LEU A 21 -0.56 1.97 -0.82
N PRO A 22 -0.89 1.30 0.29
CA PRO A 22 -0.10 1.41 1.52
C PRO A 22 1.13 0.49 1.49
N GLY A 23 2.21 0.93 2.14
CA GLY A 23 3.25 0.03 2.62
C GLY A 23 2.78 -0.82 3.81
N ALA A 24 3.65 -1.69 4.31
CA ALA A 24 3.36 -2.47 5.52
C ALA A 24 2.97 -1.52 6.67
N THR A 25 1.75 -1.68 7.20
CA THR A 25 1.14 -0.76 8.16
C THR A 25 0.97 -1.45 9.51
N ASN A 26 1.23 -0.72 10.59
CA ASN A 26 1.11 -1.19 11.98
C ASN A 26 -0.37 -1.26 12.42
N SER A 27 -1.11 -2.14 11.75
CA SER A 27 -2.46 -2.58 12.09
C SER A 27 -2.44 -4.05 12.52
N ASP A 28 -3.60 -4.57 12.93
CA ASP A 28 -3.73 -5.97 13.33
C ASP A 28 -3.73 -6.93 12.13
N PHE A 29 -3.70 -6.43 10.89
CA PHE A 29 -3.76 -7.25 9.67
C PHE A 29 -2.67 -8.34 9.64
N HIS A 30 -1.41 -7.97 9.86
CA HIS A 30 -0.29 -8.92 9.75
C HIS A 30 -0.31 -9.97 10.88
N ALA A 31 -0.73 -9.56 12.08
CA ALA A 31 -0.91 -10.48 13.21
C ALA A 31 -2.04 -11.48 12.93
N ASN A 32 -3.19 -10.98 12.48
CA ASN A 32 -4.36 -11.79 12.13
C ASN A 32 -4.11 -12.72 10.93
N ALA A 33 -3.23 -12.29 9.99
CA ALA A 33 -2.79 -13.10 8.86
C ALA A 33 -1.73 -14.16 9.24
N GLY A 34 -1.39 -14.31 10.54
CA GLY A 34 -0.42 -15.30 11.00
C GLY A 34 1.02 -15.00 10.59
N MET A 35 1.34 -13.74 10.26
CA MET A 35 2.65 -13.37 9.73
C MET A 35 3.71 -13.11 10.82
N GLY A 36 3.39 -13.34 12.09
CA GLY A 36 4.29 -13.04 13.22
C GLY A 36 5.65 -13.75 13.14
N GLY A 37 5.71 -14.94 12.53
CA GLY A 37 6.95 -15.70 12.32
C GLY A 37 7.76 -15.28 11.10
N THR A 38 7.37 -14.25 10.36
CA THR A 38 8.04 -13.81 9.12
C THR A 38 8.92 -12.59 9.36
N LYS A 39 9.85 -12.28 8.44
CA LYS A 39 10.62 -11.02 8.52
C LYS A 39 9.69 -9.80 8.48
N LEU A 40 8.66 -9.83 7.62
CA LEU A 40 7.62 -8.81 7.55
C LEU A 40 6.82 -8.68 8.86
N GLY A 41 6.66 -9.77 9.60
CA GLY A 41 6.04 -9.79 10.93
C GLY A 41 6.84 -8.98 11.94
N GLY A 42 8.16 -9.16 11.96
CA GLY A 42 9.07 -8.53 12.93
C GLY A 42 9.53 -7.12 12.58
N GLN A 43 9.41 -6.66 11.33
CA GLN A 43 9.87 -5.33 10.94
C GLN A 43 9.02 -4.20 11.53
N GLN A 44 9.64 -3.02 11.66
CA GLN A 44 8.94 -1.75 11.87
C GLN A 44 7.99 -1.48 10.69
N LYS A 45 6.79 -1.00 11.00
CA LYS A 45 5.72 -0.75 10.02
C LYS A 45 5.30 0.72 10.09
N ASN A 46 4.67 1.19 9.03
CA ASN A 46 4.11 2.53 8.95
C ASN A 46 3.07 2.77 10.06
N ASP A 47 3.03 4.00 10.58
CA ASP A 47 1.98 4.43 11.50
C ASP A 47 0.61 4.37 10.80
N LYS A 48 -0.35 3.65 11.40
CA LYS A 48 -1.70 3.49 10.85
C LYS A 48 -2.48 4.79 10.73
N THR A 49 -2.28 5.74 11.65
CA THR A 49 -2.91 7.06 11.65
C THR A 49 -2.37 7.88 10.48
N LEU A 50 -1.06 7.83 10.21
CA LEU A 50 -0.46 8.49 9.06
C LEU A 50 -1.04 7.94 7.75
N VAL A 51 -1.06 6.62 7.59
CA VAL A 51 -1.58 5.97 6.37
C VAL A 51 -3.06 6.30 6.16
N ALA A 52 -3.87 6.23 7.22
CA ALA A 52 -5.29 6.57 7.15
C ALA A 52 -5.51 8.05 6.79
N LYS A 53 -4.75 8.96 7.41
CA LYS A 53 -4.82 10.39 7.12
C LYS A 53 -4.50 10.68 5.66
N GLN A 54 -3.40 10.12 5.13
CA GLN A 54 -3.02 10.31 3.73
C GLN A 54 -4.08 9.78 2.75
N GLY A 55 -4.67 8.60 3.05
CA GLY A 55 -5.76 8.05 2.25
C GLY A 55 -7.01 8.93 2.26
N PHE A 56 -7.40 9.41 3.44
CA PHE A 56 -8.55 10.31 3.60
C PHE A 56 -8.34 11.65 2.90
N GLU A 57 -7.17 12.28 3.08
CA GLU A 57 -6.84 13.54 2.42
C GLU A 57 -6.84 13.38 0.89
N ALA A 58 -6.28 12.31 0.34
CA ALA A 58 -6.31 12.05 -1.09
C ALA A 58 -7.74 11.89 -1.63
N LEU A 59 -8.58 11.14 -0.92
CA LEU A 59 -9.99 10.96 -1.25
C LEU A 59 -10.75 12.31 -1.27
N MET A 60 -10.57 13.12 -0.23
CA MET A 60 -11.24 14.41 -0.10
C MET A 60 -10.78 15.45 -1.13
N ASN A 61 -9.57 15.30 -1.67
CA ASN A 61 -9.02 16.16 -2.72
C ASN A 61 -9.19 15.60 -4.14
N ASP A 62 -10.03 14.57 -4.31
CA ASP A 62 -10.33 13.95 -5.62
C ASP A 62 -9.08 13.41 -6.37
N ILE A 63 -8.06 12.99 -5.62
CA ILE A 63 -6.84 12.40 -6.16
C ILE A 63 -7.12 10.94 -6.53
N ASP A 64 -6.66 10.49 -7.70
CA ASP A 64 -6.92 9.15 -8.23
C ASP A 64 -6.25 8.03 -7.42
N HIS A 65 -5.03 8.27 -6.92
CA HIS A 65 -4.30 7.33 -6.06
C HIS A 65 -3.32 8.02 -5.10
N VAL A 66 -2.97 7.34 -4.01
CA VAL A 66 -1.93 7.81 -3.07
C VAL A 66 -1.13 6.63 -2.51
N VAL A 67 0.19 6.80 -2.44
CA VAL A 67 1.08 5.88 -1.71
C VAL A 67 1.05 6.23 -0.23
N GLY A 68 0.49 5.33 0.58
CA GLY A 68 0.34 5.50 2.01
C GLY A 68 1.58 5.02 2.76
N GLY A 69 2.19 5.90 3.55
CA GLY A 69 3.35 5.60 4.38
C GLY A 69 4.35 6.74 4.51
N ASP A 70 5.47 6.39 5.10
CA ASP A 70 6.64 7.23 5.29
C ASP A 70 7.45 7.43 4.00
N GLN A 71 8.58 8.14 4.12
CA GLN A 71 9.45 8.42 2.98
C GLN A 71 10.15 7.17 2.43
N GLU A 72 10.40 6.19 3.30
CA GLU A 72 10.99 4.91 2.91
C GLU A 72 10.04 4.15 2.00
N THR A 73 8.77 4.05 2.40
CA THR A 73 7.70 3.44 1.60
C THR A 73 7.57 4.11 0.23
N LYS A 74 7.59 5.44 0.19
CA LYS A 74 7.51 6.19 -1.08
C LYS A 74 8.73 5.94 -1.97
N ARG A 75 9.93 5.86 -1.40
CA ARG A 75 11.15 5.54 -2.15
C ARG A 75 11.10 4.13 -2.74
N GLN A 76 10.69 3.14 -1.95
CA GLN A 76 10.54 1.77 -2.40
C GLN A 76 9.56 1.65 -3.58
N VAL A 77 8.45 2.39 -3.54
CA VAL A 77 7.51 2.42 -4.68
C VAL A 77 8.19 2.94 -5.94
N LEU A 78 8.97 4.02 -5.86
CA LEU A 78 9.69 4.56 -7.02
C LEU A 78 10.70 3.54 -7.59
N GLU A 79 11.48 2.89 -6.72
CA GLU A 79 12.42 1.84 -7.12
C GLU A 79 11.71 0.63 -7.76
N ASN A 80 10.54 0.26 -7.26
CA ASN A 80 9.77 -0.88 -7.77
C ASN A 80 9.18 -0.65 -9.17
N ARG A 81 9.12 0.60 -9.66
CA ARG A 81 8.64 0.92 -11.03
C ARG A 81 9.58 0.40 -12.12
N THR A 82 10.86 0.32 -11.83
CA THR A 82 11.90 -0.11 -12.78
C THR A 82 12.49 -1.47 -12.41
N THR A 83 12.19 -1.99 -11.23
CA THR A 83 12.65 -3.30 -10.79
C THR A 83 11.87 -4.42 -11.51
N PRO A 84 12.55 -5.41 -12.12
CA PRO A 84 11.90 -6.55 -12.76
C PRO A 84 10.99 -7.35 -11.81
N GLU A 85 9.87 -7.86 -12.32
CA GLU A 85 8.91 -8.66 -11.53
C GLU A 85 9.53 -9.87 -10.82
N PRO A 86 10.42 -10.68 -11.44
CA PRO A 86 11.03 -11.81 -10.75
C PRO A 86 11.85 -11.40 -9.52
N VAL A 87 12.49 -10.23 -9.58
CA VAL A 87 13.26 -9.68 -8.47
C VAL A 87 12.35 -9.23 -7.34
N LYS A 88 11.25 -8.52 -7.67
CA LYS A 88 10.24 -8.12 -6.68
C LYS A 88 9.59 -9.33 -6.01
N ALA A 89 9.25 -10.35 -6.80
CA ALA A 89 8.69 -11.60 -6.29
C ALA A 89 9.66 -12.33 -5.34
N ALA A 90 10.95 -12.42 -5.70
CA ALA A 90 11.97 -13.03 -4.85
C ALA A 90 12.13 -12.29 -3.51
N ARG A 91 12.20 -10.95 -3.53
CA ARG A 91 12.26 -10.12 -2.31
C ARG A 91 11.02 -10.32 -1.43
N GLN A 92 9.84 -10.35 -2.04
CA GLN A 92 8.59 -10.57 -1.30
C GLN A 92 8.55 -11.96 -0.66
N ALA A 93 8.99 -13.00 -1.37
CA ALA A 93 9.10 -14.35 -0.82
C ALA A 93 10.05 -14.39 0.38
N GLU A 94 11.18 -13.70 0.30
CA GLU A 94 12.13 -13.62 1.41
C GLU A 94 11.53 -12.95 2.65
N LEU A 95 10.74 -11.89 2.46
CA LEU A 95 10.10 -11.15 3.55
C LEU A 95 8.97 -11.93 4.23
N THR A 96 8.27 -12.79 3.48
CA THR A 96 7.01 -13.42 3.91
C THR A 96 7.11 -14.90 4.24
N GLN A 97 8.23 -15.56 3.92
CA GLN A 97 8.47 -16.93 4.39
C GLN A 97 8.60 -16.98 5.93
N PRO A 98 8.12 -18.05 6.57
CA PRO A 98 8.39 -18.30 7.98
C PRO A 98 9.90 -18.38 8.26
N GLN A 99 10.30 -17.86 9.42
CA GLN A 99 11.66 -17.99 9.97
C GLN A 99 11.80 -19.25 10.83
#